data_AF-A0A519VNM5-F1
#
_entry.id   AF-A0A519VNM5-F1
#
_cell.length_a   1.000
_cell.length_b   1.000
_cell.length_c   1.000
_cell.angle_alpha   90.00
_cell.angle_beta   90.00
_cell.angle_gamma   90.00
#
_symmetry.space_group_name_H-M   'P 1'
#
loop_
_entity.id
_entity.type
_entity.pdbx_description
1 polymer ?
#
loop_
_entity_poly.entity_id
_entity_poly.type
_entity_poly.pdbx_seq_one_letter_code
_entity_poly.pdbx_strand_id
1 'polypeptide(L)'
;MRNKGIIIALTVIVSVLCAYFLFFTYISRGVQQKAVAYATNNGQLSETKRQHYLDSVWRAPVFGSYTYRDVKQSELGLGLDLKGGMHVTLEVSPVEIVRAMANNSKDPAFNKALADAQQAQQTNSGTAFTTLFYQAYQQDAPGKPLARLFANSVNKDRGIDLNSSDTKVLSAINKEEEDAIGRSFDILRKRVDKFGVNQPNIQRVKGTGRIQVELPGVDNPERVRKLLQGQAKLEFYEVWPQQEYAPFLLQLDQVLTAKEKAAAPVATATPGATGKAAGDSTSLAAKLAQKTPANKAKTDSASAASKGGVLTRLLVPSPVGLSVSLRDTAQFNRLLRTEEARATLPSNLALLWENKPQDVNGQQYLPLVAVKKDRTGQVAPPVSGEVVSDARQDYDQNGRPEVQMNMNANGSRKWAKMTGANIGKQVAVVLDDIVYSAPTVQGEITGGVTSITGNFTIEEAQDLAQVLKAGKLPAPTRIVEEAVVGPSLGQEAINQGLYSSLAGLLIIMLFMGVYYG
;
A
#
# COMPACT_ATOMS: atom_id res chain seq x y z
N MET A 1 -33.05 -41.23 36.71
CA MET A 1 -31.71 -41.34 36.08
C MET A 1 -31.78 -41.42 34.54
N ARG A 2 -32.63 -40.61 33.88
CA ARG A 2 -33.01 -40.81 32.46
C ARG A 2 -32.11 -40.09 31.44
N ASN A 3 -31.23 -39.19 31.90
CA ASN A 3 -30.33 -38.39 31.06
C ASN A 3 -28.84 -38.74 31.22
N LYS A 4 -28.47 -39.76 32.03
CA LYS A 4 -27.06 -40.10 32.30
C LYS A 4 -26.29 -40.46 31.02
N GLY A 5 -26.90 -41.21 30.10
CA GLY A 5 -26.25 -41.59 28.83
C GLY A 5 -25.96 -40.39 27.91
N ILE A 6 -26.89 -39.43 27.82
CA ILE A 6 -26.71 -38.21 27.02
C ILE A 6 -25.61 -37.34 27.61
N ILE A 7 -25.60 -37.19 28.94
CA ILE A 7 -24.57 -36.41 29.65
C ILE A 7 -23.19 -37.03 29.43
N ILE A 8 -23.04 -38.35 29.60
CA ILE A 8 -21.76 -39.05 29.39
C ILE A 8 -21.30 -38.91 27.93
N ALA A 9 -22.18 -39.10 26.96
CA ALA A 9 -21.85 -38.96 25.54
C ALA A 9 -21.41 -37.52 25.20
N LEU A 10 -22.14 -36.51 25.69
CA LEU A 10 -21.78 -35.10 25.53
C LEU A 10 -20.42 -34.80 26.18
N THR A 11 -20.17 -35.28 27.40
CA THR A 11 -18.89 -35.09 28.09
C THR A 11 -17.75 -35.72 27.31
N VAL A 12 -17.89 -36.95 26.82
CA VAL A 12 -16.84 -37.60 26.00
C VAL A 12 -16.56 -36.80 24.74
N ILE A 13 -17.59 -36.33 24.02
CA ILE A 13 -17.42 -35.52 22.81
C ILE A 13 -16.69 -34.21 23.14
N VAL A 14 -17.12 -33.49 24.18
CA VAL A 14 -16.50 -32.23 24.60
C VAL A 14 -15.05 -32.45 25.04
N SER A 15 -14.76 -33.49 25.83
CA SER A 15 -13.40 -33.83 26.25
C SER A 15 -12.49 -34.15 25.06
N VAL A 16 -12.98 -34.90 24.07
CA VAL A 16 -12.23 -35.18 22.84
C VAL A 16 -11.97 -33.90 22.04
N LEU A 17 -12.96 -33.02 21.91
CA LEU A 17 -12.79 -31.71 21.26
C LEU A 17 -11.78 -30.83 22.00
N CYS A 18 -11.84 -30.77 23.33
CA CYS A 18 -10.87 -30.03 24.14
C CYS A 18 -9.45 -30.59 23.96
N ALA A 19 -9.29 -31.92 23.99
CA ALA A 19 -8.00 -32.56 23.74
C ALA A 19 -7.46 -32.24 22.34
N TYR A 20 -8.32 -32.23 21.32
CA TYR A 20 -7.96 -31.85 19.96
C TYR A 20 -7.41 -30.41 19.89
N PHE A 21 -8.13 -29.41 20.40
CA PHE A 21 -7.67 -28.02 20.35
C PHE A 21 -6.42 -27.76 21.21
N LEU A 22 -6.33 -28.38 22.38
CA LEU A 22 -5.15 -28.28 23.25
C LEU A 22 -3.92 -28.91 22.60
N PHE A 23 -4.10 -30.04 21.90
CA PHE A 23 -3.03 -30.70 21.17
C PHE A 23 -2.44 -29.80 20.07
N PHE A 24 -3.28 -29.22 19.20
CA PHE A 24 -2.79 -28.29 18.17
C PHE A 24 -2.18 -27.02 18.76
N THR A 25 -2.74 -26.50 19.86
CA THR A 25 -2.17 -25.36 20.58
C THR A 25 -0.77 -25.67 21.13
N TYR A 26 -0.54 -26.89 21.62
CA TYR A 26 0.78 -27.34 22.09
C TYR A 26 1.80 -27.39 20.95
N ILE A 27 1.44 -27.98 19.80
CA ILE A 27 2.30 -28.03 18.61
C ILE A 27 2.62 -26.62 18.12
N SER A 28 1.61 -25.74 18.05
CA SER A 28 1.75 -24.34 17.64
C SER A 28 2.78 -23.60 18.51
N ARG A 29 2.66 -23.72 19.84
CA ARG A 29 3.61 -23.14 20.80
C ARG A 29 5.02 -23.68 20.63
N GLY A 30 5.16 -24.99 20.37
CA GLY A 30 6.46 -25.61 20.11
C GLY A 30 7.16 -25.04 18.87
N VAL A 31 6.44 -24.79 17.78
CA VAL A 31 6.99 -24.15 16.57
C VAL A 31 7.39 -22.70 16.84
N GLN A 32 6.56 -21.94 17.58
CA GLN A 32 6.89 -20.56 17.95
C GLN A 32 8.15 -20.48 18.82
N GLN A 33 8.31 -21.39 19.78
CA GLN A 33 9.51 -21.45 20.62
C GLN A 33 10.77 -21.75 19.79
N LYS A 34 10.69 -22.67 18.81
CA LYS A 34 11.80 -22.93 17.90
C LYS A 34 12.17 -21.70 17.06
N ALA A 35 11.18 -20.95 16.61
CA ALA A 35 11.41 -19.70 15.88
C ALA A 35 12.11 -18.65 16.74
N VAL A 36 11.67 -18.48 17.99
CA VAL A 36 12.32 -17.58 18.95
C VAL A 36 13.76 -18.03 19.22
N ALA A 37 14.00 -19.32 19.45
CA ALA A 37 15.33 -19.86 19.66
C ALA A 37 16.26 -19.64 18.45
N TYR A 38 15.75 -19.85 17.23
CA TYR A 38 16.50 -19.59 15.99
C TYR A 38 16.84 -18.10 15.81
N ALA A 39 15.95 -17.23 16.25
CA ALA A 39 16.04 -15.79 16.06
C ALA A 39 16.81 -15.05 17.17
N THR A 40 17.08 -15.71 18.29
CA THR A 40 17.77 -15.12 19.43
C THR A 40 19.28 -15.27 19.26
N ASN A 41 20.00 -14.15 19.27
CA ASN A 41 21.46 -14.14 19.30
C ASN A 41 21.94 -13.23 20.44
N ASN A 42 22.80 -13.72 21.33
CA ASN A 42 23.28 -13.00 22.52
C ASN A 42 22.17 -12.35 23.37
N GLY A 43 21.02 -13.03 23.50
CA GLY A 43 19.87 -12.52 24.26
C GLY A 43 19.05 -11.45 23.55
N GLN A 44 19.42 -11.02 22.34
CA GLN A 44 18.62 -10.12 21.51
C GLN A 44 17.84 -10.92 20.47
N LEU A 45 16.51 -10.79 20.51
CA LEU A 45 15.60 -11.41 19.55
C LEU A 45 15.56 -10.59 18.25
N SER A 46 15.95 -11.19 17.14
CA SER A 46 15.80 -10.60 15.81
C SER A 46 14.45 -10.98 15.22
N GLU A 47 13.49 -10.05 15.25
CA GLU A 47 12.13 -10.31 14.81
C GLU A 47 12.03 -10.70 13.33
N THR A 48 12.90 -10.13 12.50
CA THR A 48 13.04 -10.50 11.09
C THR A 48 13.46 -11.96 10.91
N LYS A 49 14.41 -12.46 11.71
CA LYS A 49 14.83 -13.87 11.65
C LYS A 49 13.76 -14.81 12.18
N ARG A 50 13.03 -14.40 13.22
CA ARG A 50 11.90 -15.17 13.77
C ARG A 50 10.82 -15.32 12.71
N GLN A 51 10.48 -14.21 12.05
CA GLN A 51 9.50 -14.17 10.97
C GLN A 51 9.93 -15.07 9.81
N HIS A 52 11.16 -14.93 9.32
CA HIS A 52 11.68 -15.80 8.25
C HIS A 52 11.61 -17.29 8.59
N TYR A 53 11.88 -17.67 9.85
CA TYR A 53 11.73 -19.05 10.28
C TYR A 53 10.26 -19.49 10.20
N LEU A 54 9.35 -18.72 10.80
CA LEU A 54 7.92 -19.04 10.80
C LEU A 54 7.34 -19.12 9.39
N ASP A 55 7.80 -18.25 8.50
CA ASP A 55 7.41 -18.25 7.09
C ASP A 55 7.89 -19.52 6.38
N SER A 56 9.16 -19.91 6.60
CA SER A 56 9.72 -21.12 6.01
C SER A 56 8.97 -22.40 6.41
N VAL A 57 8.42 -22.43 7.64
CA VAL A 57 7.65 -23.57 8.15
C VAL A 57 6.14 -23.44 7.93
N TRP A 58 5.65 -22.31 7.41
CA TRP A 58 4.22 -22.01 7.29
C TRP A 58 3.43 -23.09 6.55
N ARG A 59 3.99 -23.60 5.44
CA ARG A 59 3.42 -24.70 4.65
C ARG A 59 4.16 -26.02 4.82
N ALA A 60 5.20 -26.06 5.64
CA ALA A 60 5.90 -27.29 5.95
C ALA A 60 5.06 -28.14 6.91
N PRO A 61 5.04 -29.48 6.75
CA PRO A 61 4.42 -30.36 7.74
C PRO A 61 5.17 -30.21 9.06
N VAL A 62 4.46 -29.79 10.11
CA VAL A 62 5.01 -29.68 11.47
C VAL A 62 4.58 -30.83 12.35
N PHE A 63 3.49 -31.51 11.99
CA PHE A 63 2.99 -32.71 12.66
C PHE A 63 2.21 -33.60 11.69
N GLY A 64 2.73 -34.79 11.39
CA GLY A 64 2.11 -35.70 10.43
C GLY A 64 1.94 -35.03 9.06
N SER A 65 0.71 -35.01 8.53
CA SER A 65 0.34 -34.29 7.31
C SER A 65 -0.11 -32.84 7.53
N TYR A 66 -0.18 -32.36 8.79
CA TYR A 66 -0.64 -31.01 9.10
C TYR A 66 0.49 -29.99 8.96
N THR A 67 0.24 -28.96 8.17
CA THR A 67 1.16 -27.83 8.01
C THR A 67 1.06 -26.87 9.19
N TYR A 68 2.06 -26.01 9.38
CA TYR A 68 1.98 -25.01 10.46
C TYR A 68 0.75 -24.11 10.34
N ARG A 69 0.34 -23.78 9.10
CA ARG A 69 -0.91 -23.08 8.81
C ARG A 69 -2.13 -23.84 9.35
N ASP A 70 -2.23 -25.15 9.10
CA ASP A 70 -3.39 -25.95 9.55
C ASP A 70 -3.45 -26.04 11.08
N VAL A 71 -2.27 -26.17 11.70
CA VAL A 71 -2.10 -26.13 13.16
C VAL A 71 -2.54 -24.78 13.72
N LYS A 72 -2.13 -23.67 13.09
CA LYS A 72 -2.50 -22.30 13.50
C LYS A 72 -4.00 -22.03 13.38
N GLN A 73 -4.65 -22.56 12.35
CA GLN A 73 -6.09 -22.45 12.16
C GLN A 73 -6.88 -23.33 13.14
N SER A 74 -6.28 -24.41 13.63
CA SER A 74 -6.90 -25.36 14.58
C SER A 74 -6.49 -25.11 16.03
N GLU A 75 -5.71 -24.07 16.30
CA GLU A 75 -5.30 -23.69 17.65
C GLU A 75 -6.49 -23.09 18.43
N LEU A 76 -6.41 -23.07 19.76
CA LEU A 76 -7.42 -22.43 20.58
C LEU A 76 -7.42 -20.91 20.35
N GLY A 77 -8.58 -20.35 20.01
CA GLY A 77 -8.76 -18.91 19.87
C GLY A 77 -8.83 -18.24 21.24
N LEU A 78 -7.71 -17.69 21.70
CA LEU A 78 -7.62 -17.04 23.01
C LEU A 78 -8.13 -15.58 23.00
N GLY A 79 -8.49 -15.03 21.84
CA GLY A 79 -8.85 -13.62 21.70
C GLY A 79 -7.66 -12.67 21.83
N LEU A 80 -7.90 -11.37 21.62
CA LEU A 80 -6.84 -10.35 21.63
C LEU A 80 -6.18 -10.21 23.00
N ASP A 81 -6.98 -10.21 24.07
CA ASP A 81 -6.50 -9.94 25.43
C ASP A 81 -5.54 -11.01 25.95
N LEU A 82 -5.78 -12.28 25.60
CA LEU A 82 -4.98 -13.40 26.09
C LEU A 82 -3.85 -13.80 25.13
N LYS A 83 -4.04 -13.60 23.82
CA LYS A 83 -3.04 -13.95 22.80
C LYS A 83 -2.12 -12.80 22.41
N GLY A 84 -2.51 -11.57 22.72
CA GLY A 84 -1.98 -10.38 22.05
C GLY A 84 -2.41 -10.35 20.57
N GLY A 85 -2.00 -9.30 19.86
CA GLY A 85 -2.31 -9.10 18.45
C GLY A 85 -2.54 -7.63 18.13
N MET A 86 -3.43 -7.37 17.18
CA MET A 86 -3.69 -6.02 16.70
C MET A 86 -5.19 -5.69 16.69
N HIS A 87 -5.53 -4.54 17.25
CA HIS A 87 -6.82 -3.89 17.15
C HIS A 87 -6.70 -2.70 16.21
N VAL A 88 -7.55 -2.62 15.19
CA VAL A 88 -7.55 -1.54 14.21
C VAL A 88 -8.97 -1.06 13.95
N THR A 89 -9.17 0.25 14.05
CA THR A 89 -10.39 0.89 13.55
C THR A 89 -10.05 1.57 12.23
N LEU A 90 -10.67 1.08 11.15
CA LEU A 90 -10.55 1.61 9.80
C LEU A 90 -11.74 2.54 9.50
N GLU A 91 -11.51 3.66 8.86
CA GLU A 91 -12.55 4.53 8.33
C GLU A 91 -12.50 4.50 6.80
N VAL A 92 -13.64 4.20 6.17
CA VAL A 92 -13.80 4.27 4.72
C VAL A 92 -13.94 5.75 4.36
N SER A 93 -13.08 6.27 3.47
CA SER A 93 -13.01 7.71 3.20
C SER A 93 -14.29 8.23 2.50
N PRO A 94 -15.15 9.02 3.18
CA PRO A 94 -16.34 9.55 2.53
C PRO A 94 -15.99 10.62 1.47
N VAL A 95 -14.87 11.33 1.67
CA VAL A 95 -14.32 12.32 0.72
C VAL A 95 -14.12 11.71 -0.67
N GLU A 96 -13.50 10.53 -0.72
CA GLU A 96 -13.19 9.88 -2.00
C GLU A 96 -14.45 9.31 -2.65
N ILE A 97 -15.45 8.89 -1.86
CA ILE A 97 -16.77 8.47 -2.38
C ILE A 97 -17.47 9.64 -3.06
N VAL A 98 -17.55 10.79 -2.37
CA VAL A 98 -18.17 12.01 -2.93
C VAL A 98 -17.42 12.48 -4.17
N ARG A 99 -16.08 12.46 -4.15
CA ARG A 99 -15.24 12.81 -5.30
C ARG A 99 -15.45 11.86 -6.48
N ALA A 100 -15.53 10.56 -6.23
CA ALA A 100 -15.77 9.55 -7.26
C ALA A 100 -17.15 9.73 -7.90
N MET A 101 -18.19 9.97 -7.08
CA MET A 101 -19.53 10.28 -7.57
C MET A 101 -19.59 11.58 -8.37
N ALA A 102 -18.78 12.60 -8.04
CA ALA A 102 -18.64 13.82 -8.84
C ALA A 102 -17.74 13.65 -10.08
N ASN A 103 -17.44 12.40 -10.49
CA ASN A 103 -16.56 12.07 -11.61
C ASN A 103 -15.19 12.77 -11.53
N ASN A 104 -14.58 12.78 -10.33
CA ASN A 104 -13.29 13.41 -10.06
C ASN A 104 -13.22 14.89 -10.50
N SER A 105 -14.30 15.64 -10.24
CA SER A 105 -14.43 17.06 -10.58
C SER A 105 -13.21 17.88 -10.16
N LYS A 106 -12.76 18.75 -11.07
CA LYS A 106 -11.68 19.72 -10.83
C LYS A 106 -12.19 21.08 -10.36
N ASP A 107 -13.48 21.19 -10.07
CA ASP A 107 -14.06 22.44 -9.57
C ASP A 107 -13.37 22.86 -8.26
N PRO A 108 -12.80 24.08 -8.18
CA PRO A 108 -12.08 24.53 -6.99
C PRO A 108 -12.96 24.64 -5.75
N ALA A 109 -14.21 25.10 -5.90
CA ALA A 109 -15.13 25.26 -4.78
C ALA A 109 -15.57 23.90 -4.23
N PHE A 110 -15.84 22.93 -5.10
CA PHE A 110 -16.10 21.55 -4.70
C PHE A 110 -14.94 20.91 -3.93
N ASN A 111 -13.71 21.05 -4.45
CA ASN A 111 -12.53 20.48 -3.81
C ASN A 111 -12.20 21.16 -2.47
N LYS A 112 -12.45 22.47 -2.37
CA LYS A 112 -12.35 23.21 -1.12
C LYS A 112 -13.41 22.76 -0.11
N ALA A 113 -14.67 22.66 -0.52
CA ALA A 113 -15.76 22.19 0.33
C ALA A 113 -15.52 20.77 0.89
N LEU A 114 -14.94 19.87 0.10
CA LEU A 114 -14.54 18.54 0.58
C LEU A 114 -13.47 18.62 1.69
N ALA A 115 -12.47 19.50 1.53
CA ALA A 115 -11.40 19.69 2.50
C ALA A 115 -11.93 20.32 3.79
N ASP A 116 -12.77 21.35 3.68
CA ASP A 116 -13.39 22.05 4.80
C ASP A 116 -14.33 21.11 5.59
N ALA A 117 -15.11 20.28 4.88
CA ALA A 117 -15.95 19.26 5.50
C ALA A 117 -15.14 18.17 6.20
N GLN A 118 -14.02 17.74 5.60
CA GLN A 118 -13.12 16.77 6.22
C GLN A 118 -12.50 17.32 7.51
N GLN A 119 -12.13 18.60 7.52
CA GLN A 119 -11.63 19.27 8.72
C GLN A 119 -12.73 19.41 9.78
N ALA A 120 -13.93 19.80 9.40
CA ALA A 120 -15.08 19.91 10.30
C ALA A 120 -15.48 18.56 10.92
N GLN A 121 -15.31 17.44 10.20
CA GLN A 121 -15.58 16.09 10.71
C GLN A 121 -14.65 15.70 11.89
N GLN A 122 -13.45 16.29 11.96
CA GLN A 122 -12.49 16.03 13.04
C GLN A 122 -12.95 16.64 14.37
N THR A 123 -13.65 17.77 14.33
CA THR A 123 -14.18 18.44 15.53
C THR A 123 -15.64 18.06 15.82
N ASN A 124 -16.39 17.65 14.81
CA ASN A 124 -17.83 17.33 14.90
C ASN A 124 -18.14 15.89 14.49
N SER A 125 -17.54 14.91 15.17
CA SER A 125 -17.68 13.48 14.80
C SER A 125 -19.09 12.90 14.91
N GLY A 126 -20.04 13.63 15.51
CA GLY A 126 -21.46 13.23 15.60
C GLY A 126 -22.32 13.66 14.40
N THR A 127 -21.78 14.49 13.49
CA THR A 127 -22.52 14.92 12.29
C THR A 127 -22.11 14.07 11.08
N ALA A 128 -23.07 13.72 10.22
CA ALA A 128 -22.78 13.01 8.98
C ALA A 128 -21.91 13.86 8.05
N PHE A 129 -20.92 13.25 7.41
CA PHE A 129 -19.99 13.93 6.51
C PHE A 129 -20.72 14.65 5.37
N THR A 130 -21.77 14.04 4.81
CA THR A 130 -22.57 14.62 3.73
C THR A 130 -23.25 15.94 4.12
N THR A 131 -23.66 16.08 5.38
CA THR A 131 -24.22 17.33 5.92
C THR A 131 -23.15 18.41 6.02
N LEU A 132 -21.97 18.08 6.55
CA LEU A 132 -20.85 19.03 6.63
C LEU A 132 -20.38 19.45 5.24
N PHE A 133 -20.30 18.51 4.30
CA PHE A 133 -19.99 18.77 2.90
C PHE A 133 -20.99 19.73 2.27
N TYR A 134 -22.29 19.50 2.45
CA TYR A 134 -23.31 20.39 1.90
C TYR A 134 -23.21 21.81 2.47
N GLN A 135 -22.99 21.94 3.78
CA GLN A 135 -22.80 23.24 4.44
C GLN A 135 -21.57 23.98 3.89
N ALA A 136 -20.43 23.30 3.80
CA ALA A 136 -19.21 23.89 3.24
C ALA A 136 -19.38 24.28 1.77
N TYR A 137 -20.04 23.43 0.97
CA TYR A 137 -20.29 23.71 -0.44
C TYR A 137 -21.21 24.92 -0.65
N GLN A 138 -22.25 25.09 0.18
CA GLN A 138 -23.11 26.28 0.11
C GLN A 138 -22.38 27.57 0.52
N GLN A 139 -21.36 27.48 1.38
CA GLN A 139 -20.50 28.62 1.71
C GLN A 139 -19.54 28.98 0.57
N ASP A 140 -18.92 27.98 -0.06
CA ASP A 140 -17.92 28.18 -1.12
C ASP A 140 -18.52 28.45 -2.50
N ALA A 141 -19.73 27.97 -2.75
CA ALA A 141 -20.44 28.05 -4.03
C ALA A 141 -21.93 28.39 -3.83
N PRO A 142 -22.25 29.56 -3.26
CA PRO A 142 -23.63 29.92 -2.93
C PRO A 142 -24.53 29.91 -4.18
N GLY A 143 -25.68 29.24 -4.07
CA GLY A 143 -26.69 29.18 -5.12
C GLY A 143 -26.35 28.27 -6.32
N LYS A 144 -25.23 27.54 -6.30
CA LYS A 144 -24.93 26.54 -7.32
C LYS A 144 -25.50 25.17 -6.91
N PRO A 145 -26.39 24.54 -7.71
CA PRO A 145 -26.95 23.24 -7.36
C PRO A 145 -25.89 22.14 -7.45
N LEU A 146 -25.96 21.15 -6.53
CA LEU A 146 -25.09 19.97 -6.55
C LEU A 146 -25.29 19.15 -7.82
N ALA A 147 -26.50 19.10 -8.37
CA ALA A 147 -26.81 18.37 -9.60
C ALA A 147 -25.84 18.70 -10.76
N ARG A 148 -25.30 19.92 -10.83
CA ARG A 148 -24.32 20.30 -11.86
C ARG A 148 -23.03 19.46 -11.82
N LEU A 149 -22.63 19.00 -10.63
CA LEU A 149 -21.42 18.20 -10.42
C LEU A 149 -21.72 16.69 -10.49
N PHE A 150 -22.91 16.29 -10.04
CA PHE A 150 -23.29 14.88 -9.88
C PHE A 150 -24.14 14.32 -11.04
N ALA A 151 -24.71 15.14 -11.91
CA ALA A 151 -25.39 14.71 -13.13
C ALA A 151 -24.38 14.33 -14.22
N ASN A 152 -23.69 13.21 -14.00
CA ASN A 152 -22.66 12.69 -14.87
C ASN A 152 -22.91 11.20 -15.19
N SER A 153 -22.11 10.61 -16.08
CA SER A 153 -22.27 9.21 -16.51
C SER A 153 -22.18 8.20 -15.36
N VAL A 154 -21.41 8.52 -14.29
CA VAL A 154 -21.23 7.64 -13.12
C VAL A 154 -22.54 7.48 -12.34
N ASN A 155 -23.40 8.50 -12.33
CA ASN A 155 -24.63 8.51 -11.52
C ASN A 155 -25.91 8.29 -12.31
N LYS A 156 -25.80 7.88 -13.59
CA LYS A 156 -26.97 7.61 -14.44
C LYS A 156 -27.88 6.54 -13.82
N ASP A 157 -27.29 5.47 -13.31
CA ASP A 157 -28.01 4.37 -12.65
C ASP A 157 -28.60 4.76 -11.29
N ARG A 158 -28.10 5.86 -10.69
CA ARG A 158 -28.64 6.47 -9.46
C ARG A 158 -29.76 7.47 -9.75
N GLY A 159 -30.11 7.66 -11.03
CA GLY A 159 -31.17 8.58 -11.46
C GLY A 159 -30.87 10.05 -11.18
N ILE A 160 -29.59 10.44 -11.10
CA ILE A 160 -29.20 11.84 -10.92
C ILE A 160 -29.10 12.52 -12.29
N ASP A 161 -29.86 13.60 -12.46
CA ASP A 161 -29.88 14.45 -13.64
C ASP A 161 -29.66 15.93 -13.26
N LEU A 162 -29.53 16.81 -14.26
CA LEU A 162 -29.25 18.24 -14.05
C LEU A 162 -30.38 18.99 -13.31
N ASN A 163 -31.59 18.41 -13.24
CA ASN A 163 -32.76 18.99 -12.58
C ASN A 163 -33.00 18.41 -11.19
N SER A 164 -32.15 17.49 -10.74
CA SER A 164 -32.30 16.81 -9.46
C SER A 164 -32.08 17.81 -8.32
N SER A 165 -32.89 17.72 -7.27
CA SER A 165 -32.71 18.53 -6.07
C SER A 165 -31.44 18.16 -5.32
N ASP A 166 -30.87 19.12 -4.58
CA ASP A 166 -29.71 18.85 -3.72
C ASP A 166 -30.02 17.76 -2.68
N THR A 167 -31.25 17.70 -2.17
CA THR A 167 -31.70 16.63 -1.26
C THR A 167 -31.60 15.24 -1.88
N LYS A 168 -32.00 15.09 -3.15
CA LYS A 168 -31.90 13.81 -3.88
C LYS A 168 -30.43 13.41 -4.08
N VAL A 169 -29.56 14.36 -4.41
CA VAL A 169 -28.12 14.13 -4.56
C VAL A 169 -27.51 13.69 -3.22
N LEU A 170 -27.84 14.38 -2.12
CA LEU A 170 -27.34 14.03 -0.78
C LEU A 170 -27.82 12.64 -0.33
N SER A 171 -29.08 12.28 -0.59
CA SER A 171 -29.57 10.92 -0.30
C SER A 171 -28.83 9.86 -1.12
N ALA A 172 -28.52 10.13 -2.38
CA ALA A 172 -27.74 9.21 -3.21
C ALA A 172 -26.30 9.05 -2.70
N ILE A 173 -25.67 10.13 -2.23
CA ILE A 173 -24.34 10.09 -1.62
C ILE A 173 -24.35 9.25 -0.34
N ASN A 174 -25.30 9.51 0.58
CA ASN A 174 -25.42 8.73 1.82
C ASN A 174 -25.63 7.23 1.55
N LYS A 175 -26.43 6.90 0.53
CA LYS A 175 -26.63 5.51 0.13
C LYS A 175 -25.34 4.88 -0.41
N GLU A 176 -24.62 5.59 -1.28
CA GLU A 176 -23.35 5.11 -1.82
C GLU A 176 -22.30 4.94 -0.72
N GLU A 177 -22.28 5.81 0.28
CA GLU A 177 -21.40 5.69 1.45
C GLU A 177 -21.65 4.38 2.20
N GLU A 178 -22.90 4.08 2.58
CA GLU A 178 -23.27 2.83 3.26
C GLU A 178 -22.97 1.60 2.39
N ASP A 179 -23.29 1.65 1.10
CA ASP A 179 -23.02 0.55 0.17
C ASP A 179 -21.51 0.31 0.00
N ALA A 180 -20.70 1.39 -0.03
CA ALA A 180 -19.25 1.31 -0.09
C ALA A 180 -18.64 0.76 1.20
N ILE A 181 -19.18 1.10 2.36
CA ILE A 181 -18.78 0.50 3.65
C ILE A 181 -19.08 -0.99 3.67
N GLY A 182 -20.28 -1.40 3.22
CA GLY A 182 -20.66 -2.81 3.11
C GLY A 182 -19.72 -3.61 2.22
N ARG A 183 -19.42 -3.10 1.02
CA ARG A 183 -18.45 -3.73 0.10
C ARG A 183 -17.03 -3.77 0.69
N SER A 184 -16.60 -2.69 1.35
CA SER A 184 -15.28 -2.63 2.00
C SER A 184 -15.18 -3.67 3.13
N PHE A 185 -16.23 -3.83 3.93
CA PHE A 185 -16.31 -4.85 4.97
C PHE A 185 -16.13 -6.26 4.40
N ASP A 186 -16.85 -6.60 3.32
CA ASP A 186 -16.74 -7.92 2.69
C ASP A 186 -15.33 -8.19 2.13
N ILE A 187 -14.69 -7.16 1.56
CA ILE A 187 -13.33 -7.26 1.01
C ILE A 187 -12.31 -7.43 2.15
N LEU A 188 -12.38 -6.59 3.18
CA LEU A 188 -11.48 -6.67 4.34
C LEU A 188 -11.61 -8.02 5.03
N ARG A 189 -12.83 -8.56 5.16
CA ARG A 189 -13.06 -9.92 5.66
C ARG A 189 -12.32 -10.97 4.84
N LYS A 190 -12.46 -10.96 3.52
CA LYS A 190 -11.73 -11.87 2.62
C LYS A 190 -10.20 -11.73 2.73
N ARG A 191 -9.69 -10.52 2.94
CA ARG A 191 -8.25 -10.23 3.12
C ARG A 191 -7.73 -10.67 4.48
N VAL A 192 -8.55 -10.63 5.51
CA VAL A 192 -8.14 -11.08 6.84
C VAL A 192 -8.21 -12.61 6.93
N ASP A 193 -9.24 -13.24 6.37
CA ASP A 193 -9.49 -14.69 6.48
C ASP A 193 -8.35 -15.58 5.96
N LYS A 194 -7.49 -15.10 5.05
CA LYS A 194 -6.31 -15.87 4.58
C LYS A 194 -4.98 -15.44 5.18
N PHE A 195 -4.96 -14.48 6.10
CA PHE A 195 -3.73 -13.96 6.70
C PHE A 195 -3.19 -14.84 7.85
N GLY A 196 -3.72 -16.05 8.03
CA GLY A 196 -3.20 -17.00 9.03
C GLY A 196 -3.53 -16.65 10.48
N VAL A 197 -4.36 -15.63 10.70
CA VAL A 197 -4.91 -15.31 12.02
C VAL A 197 -6.03 -16.28 12.38
N ASN A 198 -6.09 -16.65 13.65
CA ASN A 198 -7.14 -17.53 14.16
C ASN A 198 -8.28 -16.68 14.72
N GLN A 199 -9.49 -16.86 14.19
CA GLN A 199 -10.72 -16.16 14.59
C GLN A 199 -10.60 -14.63 14.58
N PRO A 200 -10.38 -14.01 13.41
CA PRO A 200 -10.48 -12.56 13.29
C PRO A 200 -11.90 -12.08 13.62
N ASN A 201 -12.01 -10.99 14.38
CA ASN A 201 -13.29 -10.35 14.64
C ASN A 201 -13.36 -9.05 13.84
N ILE A 202 -14.35 -8.94 12.95
CA ILE A 202 -14.53 -7.79 12.06
C ILE A 202 -15.95 -7.31 12.21
N GLN A 203 -16.12 -6.04 12.57
CA GLN A 203 -17.42 -5.46 12.87
C GLN A 203 -17.57 -4.09 12.20
N ARG A 204 -18.78 -3.79 11.73
CA ARG A 204 -19.15 -2.45 11.26
C ARG A 204 -19.64 -1.63 12.44
N VAL A 205 -19.05 -0.47 12.66
CA VAL A 205 -19.53 0.49 13.67
C VAL A 205 -20.64 1.32 13.03
N LYS A 206 -21.88 0.89 13.24
CA LYS A 206 -23.07 1.45 12.60
C LYS A 206 -23.13 2.98 12.75
N GLY A 207 -23.40 3.68 11.65
CA GLY A 207 -23.58 5.14 11.63
C GLY A 207 -22.29 5.96 11.69
N THR A 208 -21.10 5.35 11.67
CA THR A 208 -19.82 6.07 11.79
C THR A 208 -18.90 5.96 10.57
N GLY A 209 -19.25 5.11 9.59
CA GLY A 209 -18.36 4.81 8.46
C GLY A 209 -17.11 4.00 8.82
N ARG A 210 -17.07 3.43 10.04
CA ARG A 210 -15.91 2.72 10.56
C ARG A 210 -16.09 1.21 10.59
N ILE A 211 -14.99 0.50 10.40
CA ILE A 211 -14.87 -0.95 10.45
C ILE A 211 -13.81 -1.28 11.51
N GLN A 212 -14.22 -1.97 12.57
CA GLN A 212 -13.34 -2.45 13.62
C GLN A 212 -12.83 -3.84 13.24
N VAL A 213 -11.52 -4.04 13.39
CA VAL A 213 -10.80 -5.26 13.00
C VAL A 213 -9.91 -5.68 14.16
N GLU A 214 -10.17 -6.86 14.70
CA GLU A 214 -9.39 -7.48 15.75
C GLU A 214 -8.74 -8.75 15.22
N LEU A 215 -7.42 -8.82 15.40
CA LEU A 215 -6.59 -9.86 14.83
C LEU A 215 -5.73 -10.50 15.93
N PRO A 216 -6.26 -11.52 16.63
CA PRO A 216 -5.52 -12.22 17.67
C PRO A 216 -4.32 -12.98 17.11
N GLY A 217 -3.16 -12.79 17.72
CA GLY A 217 -1.94 -13.51 17.36
C GLY A 217 -1.29 -13.05 16.06
N VAL A 218 -1.46 -11.78 15.67
CA VAL A 218 -0.70 -11.19 14.57
C VAL A 218 0.78 -11.12 14.95
N ASP A 219 1.62 -11.79 14.16
CA ASP A 219 3.08 -11.75 14.34
C ASP A 219 3.71 -10.46 13.76
N ASN A 220 3.12 -9.88 12.71
CA ASN A 220 3.65 -8.69 12.01
C ASN A 220 2.57 -7.62 11.78
N PRO A 221 2.42 -6.64 12.70
CA PRO A 221 1.45 -5.55 12.59
C PRO A 221 1.64 -4.68 11.34
N GLU A 222 2.89 -4.38 10.97
CA GLU A 222 3.22 -3.54 9.80
C GLU A 222 2.70 -4.14 8.49
N ARG A 223 2.88 -5.46 8.33
CA ARG A 223 2.39 -6.20 7.15
C ARG A 223 0.87 -6.16 7.06
N VAL A 224 0.19 -6.36 8.18
CA VAL A 224 -1.27 -6.27 8.23
C VAL A 224 -1.75 -4.86 7.95
N ARG A 225 -1.06 -3.83 8.47
CA ARG A 225 -1.38 -2.44 8.18
C ARG A 225 -1.42 -2.17 6.68
N LYS A 226 -0.37 -2.59 5.96
CA LYS A 226 -0.28 -2.46 4.50
C LYS A 226 -1.43 -3.18 3.79
N LEU A 227 -1.82 -4.36 4.28
CA LEU A 227 -2.90 -5.17 3.72
C LEU A 227 -4.29 -4.52 3.90
N LEU A 228 -4.55 -3.97 5.08
CA LEU A 228 -5.84 -3.36 5.44
C LEU A 228 -6.05 -1.99 4.81
N GLN A 229 -4.96 -1.24 4.56
CA GLN A 229 -5.00 0.10 3.94
C GLN A 229 -4.93 0.07 2.40
N GLY A 230 -4.31 -0.95 1.81
CA GLY A 230 -4.15 -1.04 0.35
C GLY A 230 -5.49 -1.07 -0.38
N GLN A 231 -5.66 -0.36 -1.49
CA GLN A 231 -6.92 -0.36 -2.22
C GLN A 231 -7.05 -1.57 -3.14
N ALA A 232 -5.93 -2.16 -3.57
CA ALA A 232 -5.88 -3.21 -4.60
C ALA A 232 -6.36 -2.73 -5.97
N LYS A 233 -6.11 -1.47 -6.30
CA LYS A 233 -6.38 -0.89 -7.61
C LYS A 233 -5.36 -1.41 -8.62
N LEU A 234 -5.62 -2.60 -9.16
CA LEU A 234 -4.82 -3.20 -10.22
C LEU A 234 -5.19 -2.60 -11.57
N GLU A 235 -4.17 -2.12 -12.28
CA GLU A 235 -4.30 -1.46 -13.57
C GLU A 235 -3.15 -1.88 -14.49
N PHE A 236 -3.43 -2.07 -15.77
CA PHE A 236 -2.41 -2.36 -16.77
C PHE A 236 -2.25 -1.17 -17.69
N TYR A 237 -1.01 -0.73 -17.90
CA TYR A 237 -0.70 0.42 -18.75
C TYR A 237 0.33 0.07 -19.82
N GLU A 238 0.18 0.68 -20.98
CA GLU A 238 1.25 0.67 -21.98
C GLU A 238 2.39 1.55 -21.50
N VAL A 239 3.63 1.10 -21.70
CA VAL A 239 4.83 1.88 -21.35
C VAL A 239 5.27 2.71 -22.54
N TRP A 240 5.67 3.95 -22.29
CA TRP A 240 6.36 4.78 -23.28
C TRP A 240 7.79 4.25 -23.47
N PRO A 241 8.19 3.94 -24.72
CA PRO A 241 9.60 3.69 -25.02
C PRO A 241 10.45 4.91 -24.66
N GLN A 242 11.64 4.67 -24.11
CA GLN A 242 12.54 5.74 -23.66
C GLN A 242 12.83 6.77 -24.75
N GLN A 243 12.95 6.33 -26.00
CA GLN A 243 13.22 7.16 -27.15
C GLN A 243 12.09 8.16 -27.45
N GLU A 244 10.84 7.82 -27.09
CA GLU A 244 9.66 8.66 -27.34
C GLU A 244 9.52 9.78 -26.30
N TYR A 245 9.88 9.54 -25.03
CA TYR A 245 9.69 10.54 -23.97
C TYR A 245 10.95 11.31 -23.57
N ALA A 246 12.15 10.81 -23.89
CA ALA A 246 13.41 11.47 -23.55
C ALA A 246 13.55 12.92 -24.07
N PRO A 247 13.09 13.28 -25.29
CA PRO A 247 13.17 14.67 -25.77
C PRO A 247 12.40 15.66 -24.90
N PHE A 248 11.24 15.26 -24.36
CA PHE A 248 10.44 16.11 -23.48
C PHE A 248 11.14 16.34 -22.14
N LEU A 249 11.81 15.31 -21.60
CA LEU A 249 12.61 15.45 -20.38
C LEU A 249 13.81 16.38 -20.59
N LEU A 250 14.46 16.31 -21.75
CA LEU A 250 15.54 17.22 -22.10
C LEU A 250 15.04 18.67 -22.23
N GLN A 251 13.88 18.88 -22.86
CA GLN A 251 13.27 20.20 -22.97
C GLN A 251 12.89 20.76 -21.59
N LEU A 252 12.30 19.94 -20.72
CA LEU A 252 11.99 20.32 -19.34
C LEU A 252 13.27 20.69 -18.58
N ASP A 253 14.34 19.91 -18.72
CA ASP A 253 15.64 20.18 -18.09
C ASP A 253 16.22 21.54 -18.53
N GLN A 254 16.11 21.89 -19.82
CA GLN A 254 16.53 23.19 -20.35
C GLN A 254 15.73 24.34 -19.76
N VAL A 255 14.40 24.21 -19.69
CA VAL A 255 13.51 25.23 -19.10
C VAL A 255 13.81 25.43 -17.62
N LEU A 256 13.93 24.35 -16.85
CA LEU A 256 14.24 24.42 -15.41
C LEU A 256 15.62 25.02 -15.16
N THR A 257 16.63 24.65 -15.96
CA THR A 257 17.99 25.17 -15.83
C THR A 257 18.08 26.64 -16.21
N ALA A 258 17.35 27.08 -17.24
CA ALA A 258 17.26 28.50 -17.59
C ALA A 258 16.62 29.32 -16.47
N LYS A 259 15.56 28.79 -15.84
CA LYS A 259 14.89 29.41 -14.70
C LYS A 259 15.80 29.47 -13.46
N GLU A 260 16.54 28.42 -13.16
CA GLU A 260 17.53 28.42 -12.06
C GLU A 260 18.62 29.46 -12.28
N LYS A 261 19.15 29.57 -13.51
CA LYS A 261 20.14 30.60 -13.88
C LYS A 261 19.60 32.02 -13.82
N ALA A 262 18.34 32.23 -14.22
CA ALA A 262 17.68 33.53 -14.14
C ALA A 262 17.35 33.94 -12.69
N ALA A 263 17.15 32.96 -11.80
CA ALA A 263 16.94 33.18 -10.37
C ALA A 263 18.24 33.33 -9.55
N ALA A 264 19.39 33.04 -10.15
CA ALA A 264 20.68 33.27 -9.49
C ALA A 264 20.90 34.78 -9.30
N PRO A 265 21.31 35.23 -8.10
CA PRO A 265 21.55 36.64 -7.87
C PRO A 265 22.61 37.15 -8.86
N VAL A 266 22.26 38.19 -9.61
CA VAL A 266 23.20 38.95 -10.42
C VAL A 266 24.27 39.46 -9.45
N ALA A 267 25.49 38.94 -9.54
CA ALA A 267 26.63 39.54 -8.86
C ALA A 267 26.66 41.01 -9.30
N THR A 268 26.38 41.90 -8.37
CA THR A 268 26.45 43.35 -8.57
C THR A 268 27.88 43.68 -9.00
N ALA A 269 28.08 43.84 -10.30
CA ALA A 269 29.26 44.55 -10.80
C ALA A 269 29.14 45.99 -10.30
N THR A 270 29.91 46.33 -9.27
CA THR A 270 30.05 47.71 -8.79
C THR A 270 30.61 48.58 -9.91
N PRO A 271 29.91 49.63 -10.38
CA PRO A 271 30.48 50.59 -11.30
C PRO A 271 31.50 51.46 -10.54
N GLY A 272 32.67 51.65 -11.13
CA GLY A 272 33.83 52.23 -10.46
C GLY A 272 33.64 53.63 -9.90
N ALA A 273 34.36 53.91 -8.81
CA ALA A 273 34.76 55.25 -8.42
C ALA A 273 36.30 55.33 -8.46
N THR A 274 36.77 56.24 -9.30
CA THR A 274 38.16 56.68 -9.47
C THR A 274 38.70 57.31 -8.17
N GLY A 275 39.86 56.85 -7.72
CA GLY A 275 40.64 57.48 -6.64
C GLY A 275 42.05 56.90 -6.59
N LYS A 276 43.04 57.74 -6.88
CA LYS A 276 44.46 57.42 -7.10
C LYS A 276 45.28 57.67 -5.82
N ALA A 277 46.37 56.90 -5.66
CA ALA A 277 47.54 57.01 -4.74
C ALA A 277 47.54 56.00 -3.59
N ALA A 278 48.65 55.44 -3.11
CA ALA A 278 50.03 55.22 -3.55
C ALA A 278 50.67 54.30 -2.47
N GLY A 279 51.67 53.48 -2.84
CA GLY A 279 52.64 52.92 -1.87
C GLY A 279 52.65 51.40 -1.67
N ASP A 280 53.61 50.76 -2.32
CA ASP A 280 54.38 49.58 -1.92
C ASP A 280 53.69 48.30 -1.41
N SER A 281 53.74 47.24 -2.21
CA SER A 281 54.70 46.14 -2.00
C SER A 281 54.45 44.97 -2.97
N THR A 282 55.49 44.65 -3.74
CA THR A 282 55.90 43.28 -4.09
C THR A 282 54.80 42.29 -4.51
N SER A 283 54.50 42.29 -5.80
CA SER A 283 53.60 41.36 -6.48
C SER A 283 53.95 39.87 -6.24
N LEU A 284 53.14 39.19 -5.43
CA LEU A 284 53.01 37.73 -5.46
C LEU A 284 52.52 37.24 -6.84
N ALA A 285 51.80 38.09 -7.57
CA ALA A 285 51.27 37.82 -8.90
C ALA A 285 52.36 37.62 -9.98
N ALA A 286 53.55 38.22 -9.81
CA ALA A 286 54.65 38.06 -10.76
C ALA A 286 55.46 36.77 -10.53
N LYS A 287 55.37 36.15 -9.34
CA LYS A 287 56.06 34.88 -9.03
C LYS A 287 55.27 33.63 -9.45
N LEU A 288 53.98 33.77 -9.80
CA LEU A 288 53.14 32.63 -10.20
C LEU A 288 53.09 32.40 -11.72
N ALA A 289 53.70 33.27 -12.52
CA ALA A 289 53.60 33.27 -13.98
C ALA A 289 54.77 32.60 -14.72
N GLN A 290 55.72 31.94 -14.03
CA GLN A 290 56.82 31.23 -14.69
C GLN A 290 57.00 29.80 -14.15
N LYS A 291 56.30 28.84 -14.77
CA LYS A 291 56.85 27.56 -15.30
C LYS A 291 55.74 26.64 -15.79
N THR A 292 55.73 26.33 -17.08
CA THR A 292 55.12 25.14 -17.71
C THR A 292 56.12 23.96 -17.63
N PRO A 293 55.80 22.70 -18.03
CA PRO A 293 54.57 21.88 -17.98
C PRO A 293 54.82 20.55 -17.21
N ALA A 294 53.81 19.65 -17.22
CA ALA A 294 53.86 18.22 -16.88
C ALA A 294 53.65 17.82 -15.41
N ASN A 295 52.40 17.45 -15.07
CA ASN A 295 52.12 16.11 -14.56
C ASN A 295 50.60 15.81 -14.56
N LYS A 296 50.27 14.53 -14.79
CA LYS A 296 48.93 13.94 -14.81
C LYS A 296 48.02 14.49 -13.70
N ALA A 297 47.04 15.32 -14.07
CA ALA A 297 45.95 15.65 -13.17
C ALA A 297 44.95 14.49 -13.15
N LYS A 298 44.84 13.84 -11.98
CA LYS A 298 43.65 13.08 -11.60
C LYS A 298 42.43 13.93 -11.94
N THR A 299 41.54 13.39 -12.75
CA THR A 299 40.22 13.97 -13.01
C THR A 299 39.48 14.00 -11.68
N ASP A 300 39.42 15.17 -11.04
CA ASP A 300 38.56 15.39 -9.88
C ASP A 300 37.10 15.19 -10.29
N SER A 301 36.51 14.09 -9.84
CA SER A 301 35.12 13.70 -10.11
C SER A 301 34.09 14.70 -9.56
N ALA A 302 34.51 15.73 -8.83
CA ALA A 302 33.65 16.79 -8.32
C ALA A 302 33.30 17.86 -9.39
N SER A 303 34.12 18.03 -10.44
CA SER A 303 33.87 19.02 -11.50
C SER A 303 32.98 18.50 -12.63
N ALA A 304 32.72 17.19 -12.67
CA ALA A 304 31.83 16.57 -13.64
C ALA A 304 30.35 16.58 -13.19
N ALA A 305 30.09 16.68 -11.88
CA ALA A 305 28.75 16.74 -11.30
C ALA A 305 28.01 18.08 -11.54
N SER A 306 28.74 19.14 -11.94
CA SER A 306 28.20 20.49 -12.16
C SER A 306 27.78 20.79 -13.61
N LYS A 307 27.84 19.80 -14.51
CA LYS A 307 27.54 19.99 -15.95
C LYS A 307 26.18 19.46 -16.42
N GLY A 308 25.39 18.81 -15.55
CA GLY A 308 24.01 18.40 -15.85
C GLY A 308 23.01 19.50 -15.51
N GLY A 309 21.92 19.61 -16.27
CA GLY A 309 20.78 20.47 -15.91
C GLY A 309 20.08 20.00 -14.63
N VAL A 310 19.13 20.80 -14.14
CA VAL A 310 18.40 20.57 -12.86
C VAL A 310 17.78 19.17 -12.76
N LEU A 311 17.13 18.73 -13.83
CA LEU A 311 16.43 17.45 -13.90
C LEU A 311 17.41 16.31 -14.20
N THR A 312 18.34 16.51 -15.13
CA THR A 312 19.28 15.46 -15.56
C THR A 312 20.27 15.07 -14.46
N ARG A 313 20.57 15.96 -13.51
CA ARG A 313 21.34 15.63 -12.30
C ARG A 313 20.65 14.62 -11.37
N LEU A 314 19.33 14.52 -11.42
CA LEU A 314 18.54 13.62 -10.56
C LEU A 314 18.26 12.26 -11.20
N LEU A 315 18.43 12.16 -12.53
CA LEU A 315 18.09 10.99 -13.31
C LEU A 315 19.32 10.12 -13.59
N VAL A 316 19.20 8.82 -13.32
CA VAL A 316 20.19 7.81 -13.63
C VAL A 316 19.56 6.78 -14.59
N PRO A 317 20.22 6.40 -15.69
CA PRO A 317 19.69 5.36 -16.58
C PRO A 317 19.50 4.02 -15.86
N SER A 318 18.44 3.28 -16.21
CA SER A 318 18.07 1.97 -15.65
C SER A 318 17.60 1.01 -16.76
N PRO A 319 17.77 -0.32 -16.63
CA PRO A 319 17.28 -1.28 -17.63
C PRO A 319 15.79 -1.17 -17.97
N VAL A 320 14.97 -0.67 -17.05
CA VAL A 320 13.51 -0.52 -17.21
C VAL A 320 13.12 0.93 -17.54
N GLY A 321 14.09 1.85 -17.65
CA GLY A 321 13.86 3.25 -17.99
C GLY A 321 14.81 4.19 -17.25
N LEU A 322 14.25 4.96 -16.31
CA LEU A 322 15.02 5.92 -15.51
C LEU A 322 14.94 5.53 -14.04
N SER A 323 15.93 5.92 -13.26
CA SER A 323 15.93 5.79 -11.82
C SER A 323 16.32 7.11 -11.17
N VAL A 324 15.85 7.32 -9.95
CA VAL A 324 16.25 8.46 -9.11
C VAL A 324 16.83 7.92 -7.81
N SER A 325 17.88 8.56 -7.31
CA SER A 325 18.41 8.25 -5.98
C SER A 325 17.29 8.34 -4.95
N LEU A 326 17.16 7.35 -4.06
CA LEU A 326 16.05 7.29 -3.11
C LEU A 326 15.91 8.57 -2.28
N ARG A 327 17.05 9.21 -1.97
CA ARG A 327 17.16 10.48 -1.22
C ARG A 327 16.57 11.68 -1.98
N ASP A 328 16.53 11.62 -3.30
CA ASP A 328 16.18 12.75 -4.17
C ASP A 328 14.76 12.63 -4.77
N THR A 329 14.05 11.54 -4.50
CA THR A 329 12.68 11.27 -4.97
C THR A 329 11.70 12.41 -4.64
N ALA A 330 11.80 12.99 -3.43
CA ALA A 330 10.97 14.12 -3.01
C ALA A 330 11.26 15.40 -3.81
N GLN A 331 12.52 15.65 -4.16
CA GLN A 331 12.90 16.77 -5.03
C GLN A 331 12.38 16.55 -6.45
N PHE A 332 12.57 15.36 -7.00
CA PHE A 332 12.08 15.00 -8.32
C PHE A 332 10.55 15.15 -8.43
N ASN A 333 9.80 14.65 -7.45
CA ASN A 333 8.33 14.79 -7.41
C ASN A 333 7.88 16.25 -7.35
N ARG A 334 8.62 17.13 -6.66
CA ARG A 334 8.33 18.57 -6.65
C ARG A 334 8.54 19.18 -8.02
N LEU A 335 9.62 18.83 -8.71
CA LEU A 335 9.90 19.33 -10.07
C LEU A 335 8.79 18.94 -11.05
N LEU A 336 8.32 17.69 -11.01
CA LEU A 336 7.23 17.23 -11.89
C LEU A 336 5.88 17.93 -11.66
N ARG A 337 5.69 18.59 -10.51
CA ARG A 337 4.44 19.30 -10.16
C ARG A 337 4.44 20.77 -10.59
N THR A 338 5.57 21.29 -11.05
CA THR A 338 5.73 22.68 -11.51
C THR A 338 4.91 22.97 -12.77
N GLU A 339 4.62 24.25 -13.01
CA GLU A 339 3.90 24.67 -14.23
C GLU A 339 4.71 24.36 -15.49
N GLU A 340 6.04 24.48 -15.41
CA GLU A 340 6.96 24.14 -16.49
C GLU A 340 6.86 22.67 -16.88
N ALA A 341 6.81 21.76 -15.90
CA ALA A 341 6.63 20.32 -16.14
C ALA A 341 5.28 20.03 -16.79
N ARG A 342 4.20 20.70 -16.35
CA ARG A 342 2.87 20.54 -16.94
C ARG A 342 2.77 21.07 -18.37
N ALA A 343 3.53 22.11 -18.70
CA ALA A 343 3.54 22.71 -20.03
C ALA A 343 4.41 21.96 -21.04
N THR A 344 5.48 21.30 -20.58
CA THR A 344 6.46 20.62 -21.44
C THR A 344 6.19 19.13 -21.61
N LEU A 345 5.69 18.44 -20.59
CA LEU A 345 5.42 17.01 -20.66
C LEU A 345 4.08 16.73 -21.36
N PRO A 346 3.99 15.68 -22.20
CA PRO A 346 2.73 15.27 -22.81
C PRO A 346 1.66 14.98 -21.75
N SER A 347 0.42 15.39 -22.00
CA SER A 347 -0.70 15.19 -21.05
C SER A 347 -1.04 13.71 -20.79
N ASN A 348 -0.66 12.83 -21.72
CA ASN A 348 -0.81 11.38 -21.64
C ASN A 348 0.44 10.66 -21.09
N LEU A 349 1.49 11.40 -20.67
CA LEU A 349 2.66 10.84 -20.01
C LEU A 349 2.47 10.90 -18.50
N ALA A 350 2.56 9.75 -17.84
CA ALA A 350 2.69 9.71 -16.39
C ALA A 350 3.93 8.91 -15.98
N LEU A 351 4.64 9.42 -14.98
CA LEU A 351 5.84 8.82 -14.44
C LEU A 351 5.46 8.16 -13.11
N LEU A 352 5.55 6.84 -13.04
CA LEU A 352 5.20 6.04 -11.86
C LEU A 352 6.43 5.35 -11.29
N TRP A 353 6.52 5.28 -9.97
CA TRP A 353 7.62 4.62 -9.27
C TRP A 353 7.43 3.10 -9.24
N GLU A 354 8.53 2.36 -9.31
CA GLU A 354 8.52 0.93 -8.98
C GLU A 354 8.39 0.69 -7.47
N ASN A 355 7.88 -0.49 -7.09
CA ASN A 355 7.67 -0.88 -5.69
C ASN A 355 8.97 -1.06 -4.88
N LYS A 356 10.10 -1.36 -5.54
CA LYS A 356 11.36 -1.67 -4.84
C LYS A 356 12.53 -0.85 -5.38
N PRO A 357 13.38 -0.29 -4.50
CA PRO A 357 14.64 0.28 -4.92
C PRO A 357 15.62 -0.83 -5.35
N GLN A 358 16.51 -0.47 -6.27
CA GLN A 358 17.65 -1.28 -6.68
C GLN A 358 18.90 -0.74 -6.00
N ASP A 359 19.68 -1.64 -5.39
CA ASP A 359 20.98 -1.31 -4.82
C ASP A 359 22.05 -1.40 -5.91
N VAL A 360 22.75 -0.29 -6.14
CA VAL A 360 23.89 -0.21 -7.04
C VAL A 360 25.05 0.38 -6.25
N ASN A 361 26.03 -0.46 -5.90
CA ASN A 361 27.24 -0.10 -5.16
C ASN A 361 26.97 0.56 -3.79
N GLY A 362 25.95 0.11 -3.05
CA GLY A 362 25.58 0.65 -1.73
C GLY A 362 24.75 1.93 -1.80
N GLN A 363 24.39 2.38 -3.00
CA GLN A 363 23.45 3.48 -3.21
C GLN A 363 22.14 2.94 -3.77
N GLN A 364 21.04 3.31 -3.11
CA GLN A 364 19.70 2.88 -3.49
C GLN A 364 19.09 3.84 -4.51
N TYR A 365 18.64 3.28 -5.63
CA TYR A 365 17.96 3.98 -6.70
C TYR A 365 16.55 3.43 -6.86
N LEU A 366 15.55 4.29 -6.97
CA LEU A 366 14.17 3.90 -7.22
C LEU A 366 13.87 4.03 -8.72
N PRO A 367 13.59 2.91 -9.43
CA PRO A 367 13.21 2.97 -10.82
C PRO A 367 11.85 3.65 -11.04
N LEU A 368 11.71 4.20 -12.24
CA LEU A 368 10.58 4.97 -12.72
C LEU A 368 10.19 4.46 -14.10
N VAL A 369 8.90 4.18 -14.27
CA VAL A 369 8.32 3.74 -15.55
C VAL A 369 7.41 4.83 -16.09
N ALA A 370 7.61 5.16 -17.36
CA ALA A 370 6.77 6.10 -18.09
C ALA A 370 5.57 5.36 -18.68
N VAL A 371 4.37 5.62 -18.17
CA VAL A 371 3.13 4.96 -18.62
C VAL A 371 2.25 5.90 -19.45
N LYS A 372 1.56 5.33 -20.45
CA LYS A 372 0.58 6.00 -21.29
C LYS A 372 -0.75 6.08 -20.53
N LYS A 373 -1.15 7.28 -20.13
CA LYS A 373 -2.50 7.56 -19.62
C LYS A 373 -3.37 8.09 -20.76
N ASP A 374 -4.67 7.82 -20.74
CA ASP A 374 -5.55 8.34 -21.80
C ASP A 374 -5.65 9.89 -21.76
N ARG A 375 -5.89 10.48 -22.94
CA ARG A 375 -5.79 11.91 -23.32
C ARG A 375 -6.66 12.87 -22.48
N THR A 376 -7.62 12.35 -21.72
CA THR A 376 -8.55 13.12 -20.87
C THR A 376 -8.10 13.25 -19.42
N GLY A 377 -7.03 12.55 -19.00
CA GLY A 377 -6.67 12.47 -17.58
C GLY A 377 -7.76 11.83 -16.69
N GLN A 378 -8.78 11.22 -17.30
CA GLN A 378 -9.95 10.64 -16.66
C GLN A 378 -10.39 9.36 -17.40
N VAL A 379 -10.23 8.22 -16.70
CA VAL A 379 -10.96 6.94 -16.83
C VAL A 379 -10.84 6.24 -18.20
N ALA A 380 -10.17 5.11 -18.40
CA ALA A 380 -9.77 4.00 -17.55
C ALA A 380 -8.46 3.39 -18.08
N PRO A 381 -7.69 2.65 -17.25
CA PRO A 381 -6.66 1.78 -17.80
C PRO A 381 -7.30 0.83 -18.84
N PRO A 382 -6.61 0.50 -19.95
CA PRO A 382 -7.14 -0.42 -20.98
C PRO A 382 -7.69 -1.72 -20.39
N VAL A 383 -7.07 -2.19 -19.31
CA VAL A 383 -7.48 -3.34 -18.51
C VAL A 383 -7.34 -3.00 -17.03
N SER A 384 -8.37 -3.31 -16.22
CA SER A 384 -8.40 -3.10 -14.78
C SER A 384 -8.59 -4.41 -14.02
N GLY A 385 -8.29 -4.42 -12.73
CA GLY A 385 -8.38 -5.60 -11.86
C GLY A 385 -9.77 -6.23 -11.74
N GLU A 386 -10.85 -5.53 -12.12
CA GLU A 386 -12.21 -6.09 -12.15
C GLU A 386 -12.35 -7.29 -13.10
N VAL A 387 -11.43 -7.42 -14.05
CA VAL A 387 -11.44 -8.53 -14.99
C VAL A 387 -10.72 -9.78 -14.46
N VAL A 388 -10.02 -9.67 -13.32
CA VAL A 388 -9.31 -10.79 -12.69
C VAL A 388 -10.33 -11.64 -11.93
N SER A 389 -10.49 -12.89 -12.34
CA SER A 389 -11.37 -13.86 -11.69
C SER A 389 -10.67 -14.67 -10.59
N ASP A 390 -9.36 -14.90 -10.72
CA ASP A 390 -8.57 -15.58 -9.69
C ASP A 390 -7.12 -15.10 -9.73
N ALA A 391 -6.45 -15.17 -8.58
CA ALA A 391 -5.04 -14.87 -8.45
C ALA A 391 -4.41 -15.84 -7.42
N ARG A 392 -3.22 -16.36 -7.76
CA ARG A 392 -2.48 -17.30 -6.91
C ARG A 392 -0.98 -17.06 -7.02
N GLN A 393 -0.27 -17.31 -5.93
CA GLN A 393 1.18 -17.38 -5.95
C GLN A 393 1.62 -18.67 -6.65
N ASP A 394 2.57 -18.55 -7.57
CA ASP A 394 3.20 -19.65 -8.30
C ASP A 394 4.72 -19.40 -8.41
N TYR A 395 5.43 -20.22 -9.18
CA TYR A 395 6.84 -20.02 -9.50
C TYR A 395 7.06 -19.91 -11.01
N ASP A 396 7.94 -19.00 -11.42
CA ASP A 396 8.36 -18.89 -12.81
C ASP A 396 9.27 -20.08 -13.22
N GLN A 397 9.66 -20.13 -14.50
CA GLN A 397 10.53 -21.17 -15.04
C GLN A 397 11.92 -21.22 -14.37
N ASN A 398 12.32 -20.13 -13.71
CA ASN A 398 13.58 -19.99 -13.00
C ASN A 398 13.42 -20.28 -11.49
N GLY A 399 12.25 -20.73 -11.04
CA GLY A 399 11.95 -21.02 -9.64
C GLY A 399 11.76 -19.78 -8.77
N ARG A 400 11.55 -18.60 -9.35
CA ARG A 400 11.31 -17.35 -8.62
C ARG A 400 9.81 -17.17 -8.34
N PRO A 401 9.41 -16.64 -7.18
CA PRO A 401 8.00 -16.40 -6.89
C PRO A 401 7.36 -15.43 -7.89
N GLU A 402 6.19 -15.80 -8.42
CA GLU A 402 5.36 -14.94 -9.26
C GLU A 402 3.89 -14.97 -8.81
N VAL A 403 3.09 -14.02 -9.30
CA VAL A 403 1.64 -14.02 -9.09
C VAL A 403 0.95 -14.30 -10.41
N GLN A 404 0.42 -15.51 -10.56
CA GLN A 404 -0.40 -15.88 -11.70
C GLN A 404 -1.84 -15.38 -11.50
N MET A 405 -2.40 -14.79 -12.56
CA MET A 405 -3.75 -14.26 -12.59
C MET A 405 -4.53 -14.87 -13.75
N ASN A 406 -5.78 -15.22 -13.46
CA ASN A 406 -6.75 -15.67 -14.46
C ASN A 406 -7.78 -14.56 -14.67
N MET A 407 -8.02 -14.22 -15.93
CA MET A 407 -9.01 -13.23 -16.33
C MET A 407 -10.32 -13.88 -16.75
N ASN A 408 -11.43 -13.16 -16.57
CA ASN A 408 -12.71 -13.54 -17.16
C ASN A 408 -12.71 -13.35 -18.69
N ALA A 409 -13.79 -13.77 -19.36
CA ALA A 409 -13.88 -13.71 -20.83
C ALA A 409 -13.78 -12.27 -21.39
N ASN A 410 -14.27 -11.25 -20.66
CA ASN A 410 -14.16 -9.85 -21.08
C ASN A 410 -12.71 -9.36 -20.97
N GLY A 411 -12.06 -9.65 -19.84
CA GLY A 411 -10.66 -9.38 -19.58
C GLY A 411 -9.74 -10.00 -20.62
N SER A 412 -9.93 -11.29 -20.89
CA SER A 412 -9.12 -12.05 -21.85
C SER A 412 -9.12 -11.39 -23.24
N ARG A 413 -10.28 -10.91 -23.72
CA ARG A 413 -10.36 -10.20 -25.01
C ARG A 413 -9.67 -8.84 -24.99
N LYS A 414 -9.85 -8.05 -23.92
CA LYS A 414 -9.18 -6.75 -23.79
C LYS A 414 -7.67 -6.91 -23.67
N TRP A 415 -7.23 -7.92 -22.91
CA TRP A 415 -5.83 -8.26 -22.72
C TRP A 415 -5.16 -8.79 -23.99
N ALA A 416 -5.84 -9.65 -24.75
CA ALA A 416 -5.39 -10.07 -26.08
C ALA A 416 -5.17 -8.87 -27.00
N LYS A 417 -6.13 -7.96 -27.09
CA LYS A 417 -6.00 -6.73 -27.89
C LYS A 417 -4.82 -5.87 -27.43
N MET A 418 -4.65 -5.67 -26.12
CA MET A 418 -3.56 -4.87 -25.56
C MET A 418 -2.19 -5.49 -25.83
N THR A 419 -2.04 -6.80 -25.60
CA THR A 419 -0.77 -7.52 -25.83
C THR A 419 -0.44 -7.63 -27.32
N GLY A 420 -1.42 -7.93 -28.18
CA GLY A 420 -1.24 -7.96 -29.63
C GLY A 420 -0.80 -6.62 -30.22
N ALA A 421 -1.28 -5.49 -29.69
CA ALA A 421 -0.86 -4.15 -30.13
C ALA A 421 0.54 -3.74 -29.62
N ASN A 422 1.07 -4.43 -28.61
CA ASN A 422 2.29 -4.06 -27.89
C ASN A 422 3.38 -5.14 -27.95
N ILE A 423 3.37 -6.02 -28.95
CA ILE A 423 4.43 -7.03 -29.14
C ILE A 423 5.81 -6.34 -29.24
N GLY A 424 6.76 -6.81 -28.44
CA GLY A 424 8.10 -6.23 -28.31
C GLY A 424 8.18 -4.96 -27.45
N LYS A 425 7.06 -4.49 -26.88
CA LYS A 425 6.98 -3.34 -25.98
C LYS A 425 6.64 -3.79 -24.56
N GLN A 426 6.89 -2.91 -23.59
CA GLN A 426 6.59 -3.18 -22.18
C GLN A 426 5.14 -2.83 -21.83
N VAL A 427 4.55 -3.64 -20.96
CA VAL A 427 3.25 -3.36 -20.33
C VAL A 427 3.46 -3.34 -18.82
N ALA A 428 3.17 -2.20 -18.20
CA ALA A 428 3.31 -2.01 -16.77
C ALA A 428 2.10 -2.58 -16.03
N VAL A 429 2.36 -3.38 -15.01
CA VAL A 429 1.39 -3.84 -14.01
C VAL A 429 1.49 -2.91 -12.81
N VAL A 430 0.44 -2.13 -12.60
CA VAL A 430 0.38 -1.08 -11.58
C VAL A 430 -0.66 -1.47 -10.53
N LEU A 431 -0.27 -1.36 -9.26
CA LEU A 431 -1.15 -1.53 -8.11
C LEU A 431 -1.08 -0.29 -7.23
N ASP A 432 -2.21 0.35 -6.98
CA ASP A 432 -2.30 1.54 -6.12
C ASP A 432 -1.30 2.65 -6.54
N ASP A 433 -1.19 2.89 -7.86
CA ASP A 433 -0.26 3.84 -8.50
C ASP A 433 1.24 3.52 -8.36
N ILE A 434 1.58 2.30 -7.92
CA ILE A 434 2.94 1.78 -7.84
C ILE A 434 3.15 0.69 -8.89
N VAL A 435 4.24 0.75 -9.64
CA VAL A 435 4.58 -0.26 -10.65
C VAL A 435 5.20 -1.46 -9.96
N TYR A 436 4.59 -2.63 -10.12
CA TYR A 436 5.11 -3.88 -9.58
C TYR A 436 6.01 -4.59 -10.57
N SER A 437 5.69 -4.50 -11.86
CA SER A 437 6.47 -5.09 -12.95
C SER A 437 6.17 -4.39 -14.25
N ALA A 438 7.12 -4.38 -15.18
CA ALA A 438 6.92 -3.90 -16.55
C ALA A 438 7.54 -4.87 -17.58
N PRO A 439 7.03 -6.12 -17.66
CA PRO A 439 7.56 -7.11 -18.59
C PRO A 439 7.36 -6.71 -20.05
N THR A 440 8.25 -7.20 -20.92
CA THR A 440 8.11 -7.05 -22.38
C THR A 440 7.15 -8.10 -22.91
N VAL A 441 6.18 -7.68 -23.71
CA VAL A 441 5.21 -8.57 -24.34
C VAL A 441 5.89 -9.38 -25.45
N GLN A 442 5.95 -10.69 -25.29
CA GLN A 442 6.57 -11.60 -26.26
C GLN A 442 5.63 -11.99 -27.41
N GLY A 443 4.32 -12.01 -27.15
CA GLY A 443 3.29 -12.36 -28.11
C GLY A 443 1.90 -12.02 -27.60
N GLU A 444 0.89 -12.20 -28.45
CA GLU A 444 -0.51 -11.98 -28.08
C GLU A 444 -0.99 -13.04 -27.08
N ILE A 445 -1.59 -12.61 -25.96
CA ILE A 445 -2.08 -13.50 -24.91
C ILE A 445 -3.60 -13.62 -25.00
N THR A 446 -4.08 -14.66 -25.67
CA THR A 446 -5.51 -14.92 -25.89
C THR A 446 -6.16 -15.76 -24.79
N GLY A 447 -5.36 -16.55 -24.05
CA GLY A 447 -5.83 -17.50 -23.04
C GLY A 447 -6.28 -16.90 -21.71
N GLY A 448 -6.14 -15.58 -21.52
CA GLY A 448 -6.59 -14.91 -20.29
C GLY A 448 -5.77 -15.21 -19.03
N VAL A 449 -4.66 -15.95 -19.15
CA VAL A 449 -3.72 -16.23 -18.06
C VAL A 449 -2.50 -15.34 -18.23
N THR A 450 -2.12 -14.63 -17.17
CA THR A 450 -0.94 -13.76 -17.15
C THR A 450 -0.23 -13.89 -15.80
N SER A 451 1.05 -13.53 -15.72
CA SER A 451 1.78 -13.50 -14.46
C SER A 451 2.42 -12.14 -14.20
N ILE A 452 2.42 -11.75 -12.92
CA ILE A 452 3.20 -10.63 -12.40
C ILE A 452 4.52 -11.21 -11.93
N THR A 453 5.57 -10.98 -12.70
CA THR A 453 6.94 -11.40 -12.38
C THR A 453 7.71 -10.26 -11.73
N GLY A 454 8.72 -10.57 -10.94
CA GLY A 454 9.50 -9.55 -10.26
C GLY A 454 10.38 -10.14 -9.17
N ASN A 455 11.03 -9.27 -8.39
CA ASN A 455 11.83 -9.69 -7.25
C ASN A 455 10.94 -9.84 -6.00
N PHE A 456 9.99 -10.78 -6.04
CA PHE A 456 9.07 -11.05 -4.92
C PHE A 456 9.64 -12.10 -3.98
N THR A 457 9.39 -11.93 -2.68
CA THR A 457 9.43 -13.06 -1.75
C THR A 457 8.15 -13.88 -1.90
N ILE A 458 8.17 -15.13 -1.40
CA ILE A 458 6.98 -16.00 -1.42
C ILE A 458 5.82 -15.32 -0.68
N GLU A 459 6.10 -14.67 0.46
CA GLU A 459 5.10 -13.99 1.26
C GLU A 459 4.51 -12.80 0.52
N GLU A 460 5.34 -11.97 -0.11
CA GLU A 460 4.89 -10.82 -0.89
C GLU A 460 4.00 -11.23 -2.07
N ALA A 461 4.40 -12.29 -2.80
CA ALA A 461 3.60 -12.82 -3.89
C ALA A 461 2.26 -13.38 -3.38
N GLN A 462 2.26 -14.04 -2.21
CA GLN A 462 1.04 -14.54 -1.60
C GLN A 462 0.10 -13.42 -1.13
N ASP A 463 0.64 -12.39 -0.49
CA ASP A 463 -0.15 -11.23 -0.05
C ASP A 463 -0.75 -10.52 -1.25
N LEU A 464 0.05 -10.28 -2.28
CA LEU A 464 -0.41 -9.67 -3.52
C LEU A 464 -1.52 -10.50 -4.16
N ALA A 465 -1.34 -11.81 -4.30
CA ALA A 465 -2.36 -12.70 -4.84
C ALA A 465 -3.67 -12.64 -4.03
N GLN A 466 -3.58 -12.60 -2.71
CA GLN A 466 -4.75 -12.50 -1.84
C GLN A 466 -5.48 -11.15 -2.00
N VAL A 467 -4.73 -10.06 -2.06
CA VAL A 467 -5.24 -8.70 -2.25
C VAL A 467 -5.98 -8.60 -3.59
N LEU A 468 -5.40 -9.15 -4.65
CA LEU A 468 -6.00 -9.19 -5.98
C LEU A 468 -7.25 -10.08 -6.03
N LYS A 469 -7.23 -11.24 -5.37
CA LYS A 469 -8.37 -12.16 -5.29
C LYS A 469 -9.54 -11.60 -4.47
N ALA A 470 -9.25 -10.81 -3.44
CA ALA A 470 -10.29 -10.17 -2.63
C ALA A 470 -11.00 -9.04 -3.40
N GLY A 471 -10.30 -8.42 -4.37
CA GLY A 471 -10.80 -7.33 -5.20
C GLY A 471 -10.45 -5.94 -4.66
N LYS A 472 -10.76 -4.92 -5.48
CA LYS A 472 -10.50 -3.51 -5.16
C LYS A 472 -11.49 -2.97 -4.12
N LEU A 473 -10.98 -2.20 -3.16
CA LEU A 473 -11.83 -1.45 -2.25
C LEU A 473 -12.58 -0.37 -3.04
N PRO A 474 -13.89 -0.15 -2.75
CA PRO A 474 -14.67 0.89 -3.42
C PRO A 474 -14.18 2.31 -3.08
N ALA A 475 -13.56 2.48 -1.91
CA ALA A 475 -12.92 3.71 -1.46
C ALA A 475 -11.73 3.37 -0.55
N PRO A 476 -10.69 4.22 -0.49
CA PRO A 476 -9.58 4.02 0.43
C PRO A 476 -10.03 4.00 1.88
N THR A 477 -9.40 3.11 2.64
CA THR A 477 -9.52 3.03 4.09
C THR A 477 -8.32 3.71 4.74
N ARG A 478 -8.55 4.41 5.84
CA ARG A 478 -7.48 4.93 6.70
C ARG A 478 -7.63 4.36 8.10
N ILE A 479 -6.52 4.18 8.80
CA ILE A 479 -6.54 3.78 10.21
C ILE A 479 -6.77 5.04 11.04
N VAL A 480 -7.84 5.04 11.83
CA VAL A 480 -8.16 6.12 12.78
C VAL A 480 -7.69 5.80 14.20
N GLU A 481 -7.61 4.52 14.52
CA GLU A 481 -7.16 4.02 15.82
C GLU A 481 -6.46 2.68 15.62
N GLU A 482 -5.32 2.51 16.29
CA GLU A 482 -4.55 1.28 16.28
C GLU A 482 -4.00 1.01 17.68
N ALA A 483 -4.16 -0.23 18.15
CA ALA A 483 -3.53 -0.72 19.36
C ALA A 483 -2.90 -2.10 19.09
N VAL A 484 -1.61 -2.23 19.39
CA VAL A 484 -0.90 -3.52 19.34
C VAL A 484 -0.73 -4.02 20.77
N VAL A 485 -1.35 -5.14 21.08
CA VAL A 485 -1.28 -5.77 22.41
C VAL A 485 -0.24 -6.88 22.38
N GLY A 486 0.74 -6.81 23.27
CA GLY A 486 1.77 -7.84 23.37
C GLY A 486 1.24 -9.13 24.02
N PRO A 487 1.74 -10.32 23.61
CA PRO A 487 1.29 -11.62 24.15
C PRO A 487 1.63 -11.84 25.63
N SER A 488 2.53 -11.05 26.22
CA SER A 488 3.00 -11.22 27.60
C SER A 488 1.95 -10.91 28.66
N LEU A 489 1.09 -9.91 28.44
CA LEU A 489 0.02 -9.54 29.38
C LEU A 489 -1.02 -10.66 29.53
N GLY A 490 -1.38 -11.28 28.41
CA GLY A 490 -2.29 -12.43 28.39
C GLY A 490 -1.70 -13.68 29.00
N GLN A 491 -0.40 -13.93 28.81
CA GLN A 491 0.27 -15.13 29.34
C GLN A 491 0.23 -15.19 30.87
N GLU A 492 0.38 -14.06 31.56
CA GLU A 492 0.30 -14.01 33.02
C GLU A 492 -1.12 -14.33 33.53
N ALA A 493 -2.14 -13.73 32.89
CA ALA A 493 -3.54 -14.03 33.20
C ALA A 493 -3.90 -15.51 32.97
N ILE A 494 -3.37 -16.12 31.90
CA ILE A 494 -3.53 -17.55 31.63
C ILE A 494 -2.90 -18.40 32.74
N ASN A 495 -1.66 -18.08 33.16
CA ASN A 495 -0.96 -18.83 34.19
C ASN A 495 -1.72 -18.77 35.52
N GLN A 496 -2.15 -17.57 35.94
CA GLN A 496 -2.93 -17.39 37.16
C GLN A 496 -4.30 -18.09 37.11
N GLY A 497 -4.98 -18.07 35.96
CA GLY A 497 -6.21 -18.83 35.73
C GLY A 497 -5.99 -20.34 35.83
N LEU A 498 -4.87 -20.84 35.31
CA LEU A 498 -4.54 -22.27 35.37
C LEU A 498 -4.21 -22.71 36.81
N TYR A 499 -3.44 -21.92 37.57
CA TYR A 499 -3.15 -22.22 38.97
C TYR A 499 -4.41 -22.17 39.84
N SER A 500 -5.28 -21.18 39.64
CA SER A 500 -6.52 -21.05 40.42
C SER A 500 -7.53 -22.16 40.10
N SER A 501 -7.68 -22.55 38.83
CA SER A 501 -8.55 -23.67 38.44
C SER A 501 -8.03 -25.02 38.95
N LEU A 502 -6.72 -25.26 38.88
CA LEU A 502 -6.11 -26.47 39.44
C LEU A 502 -6.31 -26.56 40.96
N ALA A 503 -6.06 -25.46 41.68
CA ALA A 503 -6.29 -25.38 43.12
C ALA A 503 -7.76 -25.61 43.47
N GLY A 504 -8.69 -24.97 42.75
CA GLY A 504 -10.13 -25.16 42.95
C GLY A 504 -10.59 -26.59 42.70
N LEU A 505 -10.10 -27.24 41.63
CA LEU A 505 -10.39 -28.64 41.34
C LEU A 505 -9.86 -29.57 42.44
N LEU A 506 -8.65 -29.31 42.95
CA LEU A 506 -8.06 -30.09 44.04
C LEU A 506 -8.88 -29.94 45.33
N ILE A 507 -9.32 -28.73 45.66
CA ILE A 507 -10.20 -28.46 46.80
C ILE A 507 -11.54 -29.19 46.67
N ILE A 508 -12.15 -29.17 45.48
CA ILE A 508 -13.42 -29.86 45.21
C ILE A 508 -13.24 -31.39 45.30
N MET A 509 -12.16 -31.94 44.75
CA MET A 509 -11.85 -33.38 44.86
C MET A 509 -11.68 -33.80 46.32
N LEU A 510 -10.96 -33.00 47.10
CA LEU A 510 -10.77 -33.23 48.54
C LEU A 510 -12.11 -33.15 49.28
N PHE A 511 -12.93 -32.14 48.99
CA PHE A 511 -14.26 -32.00 49.57
C PHE A 511 -15.18 -33.17 49.21
N MET A 512 -15.20 -33.61 47.95
CA MET A 512 -15.97 -34.79 47.54
C MET A 512 -15.48 -36.06 48.22
N GLY A 513 -14.16 -36.22 48.36
CA GLY A 513 -13.56 -37.34 49.09
C GLY A 513 -13.95 -37.36 50.58
N VAL A 514 -14.10 -36.20 51.21
CA VAL A 514 -14.52 -36.10 52.63
C VAL A 514 -16.04 -36.21 52.81
N TYR A 515 -16.84 -35.72 51.85
CA TYR A 515 -18.30 -35.69 51.97
C TYR A 515 -18.97 -36.98 51.50
N TYR A 516 -18.42 -37.63 50.47
CA TYR A 516 -18.98 -38.85 49.86
C TYR A 516 -18.13 -40.11 50.10
N GLY A 517 -16.89 -39.97 50.56
CA GLY A 517 -16.09 -41.07 51.09
C GLY A 517 -16.34 -41.23 52.58
#